data_AF-A0A090QXL0-F1
#
_entry.id   AF-A0A090QXL0-F1
#
_cell.length_a   1.000
_cell.length_b   1.000
_cell.length_c   1.000
_cell.angle_alpha   90.00
_cell.angle_beta   90.00
_cell.angle_gamma   90.00
#
_symmetry.space_group_name_H-M   'P 1'
#
loop_
_entity.id
_entity.type
_entity.pdbx_description
1 polymer ?
#
loop_
_entity_poly.entity_id
_entity_poly.type
_entity_poly.pdbx_seq_one_letter_code
_entity_poly.pdbx_strand_id
1 'polypeptide(L)' 'MEGISAIPGYPHLKGQDAQYLINALKAYKNKERTGGMAQVMQPMAMMLNDQDMANLAAYYSQLK' A
#
# COMPACT_ATOMS: atom_id res chain seq x y z
N MET A 1 -6.36 -9.20 -10.22
CA MET A 1 -6.90 -7.95 -9.66
C MET A 1 -6.27 -6.79 -10.40
N GLU A 2 -7.03 -5.77 -10.82
CA GLU A 2 -6.50 -4.68 -11.67
C GLU A 2 -5.75 -3.57 -10.89
N GLY A 3 -5.62 -3.69 -9.57
CA GLY A 3 -5.07 -2.61 -8.72
C GLY A 3 -5.97 -1.39 -8.60
N ILE A 4 -7.20 -1.46 -9.12
CA ILE A 4 -8.24 -0.43 -9.03
C ILE A 4 -9.18 -0.81 -7.88
N SER A 5 -9.23 0.02 -6.83
CA SER A 5 -10.25 -0.11 -5.79
C SER A 5 -11.67 0.01 -6.34
N ALA A 6 -12.54 -0.92 -5.95
CA ALA A 6 -13.99 -0.85 -6.18
C ALA A 6 -14.74 -0.15 -5.03
N ILE A 7 -14.06 0.12 -3.91
CA ILE A 7 -14.65 0.75 -2.72
C ILE A 7 -14.40 2.27 -2.79
N PRO A 8 -15.45 3.11 -2.78
CA PRO A 8 -15.30 4.56 -2.73
C PRO A 8 -14.45 5.00 -1.54
N GLY A 9 -13.48 5.88 -1.78
CA GLY A 9 -12.57 6.41 -0.76
C GLY A 9 -11.31 5.57 -0.51
N TYR A 10 -11.19 4.38 -1.10
CA TYR A 10 -9.96 3.59 -1.06
C TYR A 10 -9.08 3.94 -2.27
N PRO A 11 -7.76 4.10 -2.09
CA PRO A 11 -6.88 4.50 -3.17
C PRO A 11 -6.70 3.37 -4.19
N HIS A 12 -6.56 3.74 -5.47
CA HIS A 12 -6.06 2.83 -6.49
C HIS A 12 -4.54 2.66 -6.32
N LEU A 13 -4.06 1.44 -6.47
CA LEU A 13 -2.64 1.10 -6.42
C LEU A 13 -2.05 0.88 -7.80
N LYS A 14 -2.90 0.65 -8.81
CA LYS A 14 -2.51 0.45 -10.21
C LYS A 14 -1.60 1.59 -10.69
N GLY A 15 -0.39 1.23 -11.15
CA GLY A 15 0.56 2.18 -11.74
C GLY A 15 1.15 3.19 -10.75
N GLN A 16 0.93 3.02 -9.44
CA GLN A 16 1.60 3.84 -8.44
C GLN A 16 3.10 3.56 -8.42
N ASP A 17 3.89 4.60 -8.17
CA ASP A 17 5.34 4.47 -8.08
C ASP A 17 5.76 3.44 -7.02
N ALA A 18 6.72 2.58 -7.36
CA ALA A 18 7.13 1.49 -6.48
C ALA A 18 7.75 2.02 -5.18
N GLN A 19 8.56 3.08 -5.24
CA GLN A 19 9.19 3.65 -4.05
C GLN A 19 8.14 4.31 -3.15
N TYR A 20 7.15 4.99 -3.73
CA TYR A 20 6.01 5.52 -3.00
C TYR A 20 5.24 4.41 -2.28
N LEU A 21 4.94 3.30 -2.96
CA LEU A 21 4.22 2.17 -2.35
C LEU A 21 5.00 1.56 -1.16
N ILE A 22 6.32 1.37 -1.30
CA ILE A 22 7.16 0.89 -0.20
C ILE A 22 7.13 1.87 0.98
N ASN A 23 7.33 3.16 0.73
CA ASN A 23 7.35 4.18 1.76
C ASN A 23 5.99 4.29 2.47
N ALA A 24 4.89 4.19 1.72
CA ALA A 24 3.55 4.21 2.28
C ALA A 24 3.29 2.98 3.18
N LEU A 25 3.68 1.78 2.74
CA LEU A 25 3.55 0.55 3.53
C LEU A 25 4.38 0.62 4.83
N LYS A 26 5.60 1.12 4.75
CA LYS A 26 6.45 1.36 5.94
C LYS A 26 5.84 2.38 6.90
N ALA A 27 5.34 3.50 6.38
CA ALA A 27 4.68 4.52 7.18
C ALA A 27 3.40 3.99 7.86
N TYR A 28 2.64 3.12 7.20
CA TYR A 28 1.50 2.44 7.84
C TYR A 28 1.98 1.43 8.91
N LYS A 29 3.00 0.62 8.64
CA LYS A 29 3.56 -0.33 9.62
C LYS A 29 4.08 0.36 10.88
N ASN A 30 4.76 1.49 10.72
CA ASN A 30 5.33 2.29 11.80
C ASN A 30 4.32 3.21 12.49
N LYS A 31 3.05 3.22 12.04
CA LYS A 31 2.01 4.13 12.51
C LYS A 31 2.35 5.63 12.33
N GLU A 32 3.25 5.96 11.40
CA GLU A 32 3.57 7.33 11.00
C GLU A 32 2.42 7.92 10.16
N ARG A 33 1.80 7.10 9.31
CA ARG A 33 0.60 7.48 8.58
C ARG A 33 -0.64 7.21 9.44
N THR A 34 -1.34 8.28 9.80
CA THR A 34 -2.46 8.28 10.76
C THR A 34 -3.69 9.00 10.18
N GLY A 35 -4.81 8.94 10.91
CA GLY A 35 -6.06 9.61 10.54
C GLY A 35 -6.85 8.92 9.41
N GLY A 36 -8.12 9.29 9.27
CA GLY A 36 -9.02 8.73 8.26
C GLY A 36 -9.04 7.19 8.26
N MET A 37 -8.84 6.60 7.07
CA MET A 37 -8.81 5.14 6.90
C MET A 37 -7.46 4.49 7.19
N ALA A 38 -6.48 5.22 7.76
CA ALA A 38 -5.17 4.64 8.07
C ALA A 38 -5.26 3.45 9.03
N GLN A 39 -6.21 3.49 9.97
CA GLN A 39 -6.44 2.40 10.94
C GLN A 39 -6.80 1.06 10.27
N VAL A 40 -7.34 1.08 9.05
CA VAL A 40 -7.64 -0.13 8.28
C VAL A 40 -6.35 -0.73 7.68
N MET A 41 -5.43 0.12 7.19
CA MET A 41 -4.20 -0.32 6.53
C MET A 41 -3.06 -0.65 7.50
N GLN A 42 -3.00 -0.03 8.67
CA GLN A 42 -1.98 -0.29 9.70
C GLN A 42 -1.87 -1.79 10.07
N PRO A 43 -2.95 -2.52 10.42
CA PRO A 43 -2.84 -3.96 10.73
C PRO A 43 -2.42 -4.79 9.52
N MET A 44 -2.81 -4.40 8.31
CA MET A 44 -2.40 -5.08 7.08
C MET A 44 -0.89 -4.91 6.84
N ALA A 45 -0.37 -3.69 7.02
CA ALA A 45 1.05 -3.39 6.85
C ALA A 45 1.93 -4.03 7.94
N MET A 46 1.41 -4.21 9.17
CA MET A 46 2.13 -4.89 10.25
C MET A 46 2.46 -6.36 9.95
N MET A 47 1.65 -7.03 9.11
CA MET A 47 1.87 -8.43 8.73
C MET A 47 2.96 -8.61 7.65
N LEU A 48 3.41 -7.53 7.01
CA LEU A 48 4.36 -7.59 5.90
C LEU A 48 5.80 -7.46 6.38
N ASN A 49 6.71 -8.28 5.85
CA ASN A 49 8.14 -8.03 5.93
C ASN A 49 8.60 -7.13 4.77
N ASP A 50 9.88 -6.72 4.77
CA ASP A 50 10.42 -5.82 3.72
C ASP A 50 10.36 -6.43 2.31
N GLN A 51 10.55 -7.74 2.19
CA GLN A 51 10.46 -8.44 0.90
C GLN A 51 9.04 -8.46 0.36
N ASP A 52 8.04 -8.67 1.23
CA ASP A 52 6.62 -8.63 0.83
C ASP A 52 6.25 -7.24 0.33
N MET A 53 6.69 -6.18 1.02
CA MET A 53 6.45 -4.80 0.61
C MET A 53 7.08 -4.50 -0.75
N ALA A 54 8.32 -4.95 -0.97
CA ALA A 54 9.01 -4.78 -2.25
C ALA A 54 8.29 -5.54 -3.39
N ASN A 55 7.84 -6.77 -3.14
CA ASN A 55 7.11 -7.59 -4.11
C ASN A 55 5.77 -6.95 -4.49
N LEU A 56 5.01 -6.46 -3.51
CA LEU A 56 3.73 -5.75 -3.74
C LEU A 56 3.94 -4.46 -4.54
N ALA A 57 4.96 -3.68 -4.19
CA ALA A 57 5.28 -2.44 -4.89
C ALA A 57 5.69 -2.69 -6.35
N ALA A 58 6.55 -3.69 -6.60
CA ALA A 58 6.93 -4.11 -7.94
C ALA A 58 5.72 -4.58 -8.76
N TYR A 59 4.83 -5.37 -8.15
CA TYR A 59 3.63 -5.85 -8.82
C TYR A 59 2.68 -4.70 -9.23
N TYR A 60 2.28 -3.85 -8.29
CA TYR A 60 1.28 -2.81 -8.56
C TYR A 60 1.80 -1.67 -9.45
N SER A 61 3.09 -1.34 -9.37
CA SER A 61 3.71 -0.31 -10.23
C SER A 61 3.79 -0.72 -11.71
N GLN A 62 3.82 -2.03 -12.01
CA GLN A 62 3.87 -2.54 -13.38
C GLN A 62 2.50 -2.63 -14.05
N LEU A 63 1.41 -2.50 -13.30
CA LEU A 63 0.06 -2.52 -13.86
C LEU A 63 -0.22 -1.21 -14.62
N LYS A 64 -0.53 -1.32 -15.92
CA LYS A 64 -0.91 -0.22 -16.82
C LYS A 64 -2.41 -0.19 -17.07
#